data_AF-A0AAV1M9B5-F1
#
_entry.id   AF-A0AAV1M9B5-F1
#
_cell.length_a   1.000
_cell.length_b   1.000
_cell.length_c   1.000
_cell.angle_alpha   90.00
_cell.angle_beta   90.00
_cell.angle_gamma   90.00
#
_symmetry.space_group_name_H-M   'P 1'
#
loop_
_entity.id
_entity.type
_entity.pdbx_description
1 polymer ?
#
loop_
_entity_poly.entity_id
_entity_poly.type
_entity_poly.pdbx_seq_one_letter_code
_entity_poly.pdbx_strand_id
1 'polypeptide(L)'
;MGNSQSIRETHFQRADTADLPTEEVEPNEQYISISNKMVERLVEDATLASKAAASESTIPRDDYKEKIFMEKLLYLDENHSQRCRLTVEDLNETAARIELRTANMVGVEPVCAECKQRVIDCYDSGSHTESLVCWDAVGEFTKCVQTAAANRIRARTQRDAREHARRERHVAHAREHALKDLTPPQETTA
;
A
#
# COMPACT_ATOMS: atom_id res chain seq x y z
N MET A 1 -17.26 34.33 -4.12
CA MET A 1 -18.14 33.18 -4.39
C MET A 1 -17.31 31.93 -4.21
N GLY A 2 -17.81 30.91 -3.51
CA GLY A 2 -17.07 29.66 -3.29
C GLY A 2 -17.98 28.47 -3.53
N ASN A 3 -17.44 27.39 -4.07
CA ASN A 3 -18.15 26.13 -4.22
C ASN A 3 -17.15 24.97 -4.05
N SER A 4 -17.19 24.33 -2.88
CA SER A 4 -16.34 23.20 -2.52
C SER A 4 -17.23 21.99 -2.27
N GLN A 5 -17.40 21.15 -3.28
CA GLN A 5 -18.30 20.00 -3.21
C GLN A 5 -17.64 18.85 -2.43
N SER A 6 -18.26 18.49 -1.31
CA SER A 6 -17.83 17.39 -0.44
C SER A 6 -18.45 16.08 -0.90
N ILE A 7 -17.72 15.28 -1.68
CA ILE A 7 -18.14 13.91 -1.99
C ILE A 7 -17.84 13.03 -0.78
N ARG A 8 -18.87 12.73 0.03
CA ARG A 8 -18.80 11.78 1.14
C ARG A 8 -20.13 11.07 1.33
N GLU A 9 -20.55 10.32 0.30
CA GLU A 9 -21.77 9.52 0.34
C GLU A 9 -21.52 8.07 0.74
N THR A 10 -22.55 7.46 1.31
CA THR A 10 -22.47 6.23 2.11
C THR A 10 -22.86 5.00 1.30
N HIS A 11 -21.96 4.02 1.20
CA HIS A 11 -22.25 2.74 0.54
C HIS A 11 -22.18 1.53 1.49
N PHE A 12 -22.84 1.65 2.66
CA PHE A 12 -23.22 0.51 3.49
C PHE A 12 -24.71 0.24 3.33
N GLN A 13 -25.07 -0.51 2.28
CA GLN A 13 -26.33 -1.23 2.22
C GLN A 13 -26.02 -2.72 2.03
N ARG A 14 -26.62 -3.54 2.89
CA ARG A 14 -26.53 -5.00 2.88
C ARG A 14 -27.89 -5.50 2.43
N ALA A 15 -27.93 -6.26 1.35
CA ALA A 15 -29.14 -6.93 0.87
C ALA A 15 -29.01 -8.42 1.15
N ASP A 16 -30.07 -9.02 1.69
CA ASP A 16 -30.14 -10.44 1.99
C ASP A 16 -30.67 -11.27 0.80
N THR A 17 -30.64 -12.59 0.94
CA THR A 17 -30.79 -13.60 -0.12
C THR A 17 -32.23 -13.82 -0.60
N ALA A 18 -32.42 -14.02 -1.92
CA ALA A 18 -33.44 -14.93 -2.48
C ALA A 18 -33.13 -15.35 -3.95
N ASP A 19 -33.22 -16.66 -4.20
CA ASP A 19 -33.68 -17.42 -5.38
C ASP A 19 -33.21 -17.17 -6.84
N LEU A 20 -32.87 -18.31 -7.47
CA LEU A 20 -32.77 -18.64 -8.92
C LEU A 20 -34.15 -19.20 -9.41
N PRO A 21 -34.42 -19.55 -10.71
CA PRO A 21 -33.48 -20.00 -11.76
C PRO A 21 -33.81 -19.67 -13.25
N THR A 22 -32.98 -20.21 -14.19
CA THR A 22 -33.23 -20.50 -15.64
C THR A 22 -33.57 -19.32 -16.58
N GLU A 23 -33.08 -19.20 -17.84
CA GLU A 23 -32.10 -19.92 -18.70
C GLU A 23 -31.53 -18.85 -19.73
N GLU A 24 -30.88 -19.02 -20.90
CA GLU A 24 -30.53 -20.09 -21.88
C GLU A 24 -29.09 -19.88 -22.47
N VAL A 25 -28.57 -20.89 -23.20
CA VAL A 25 -27.89 -20.88 -24.53
C VAL A 25 -27.21 -19.57 -25.02
N GLU A 26 -25.97 -19.52 -25.56
CA GLU A 26 -25.08 -20.52 -26.19
C GLU A 26 -23.58 -20.17 -25.99
N PRO A 27 -22.66 -21.15 -26.06
CA PRO A 27 -21.37 -20.93 -26.71
C PRO A 27 -21.10 -21.96 -27.83
N ASN A 28 -20.64 -21.46 -28.99
CA ASN A 28 -20.52 -22.24 -30.21
C ASN A 28 -19.23 -23.09 -30.24
N GLU A 29 -19.26 -24.30 -29.68
CA GLU A 29 -18.11 -25.21 -29.67
C GLU A 29 -17.83 -25.79 -31.05
N GLN A 30 -16.74 -25.34 -31.69
CA GLN A 30 -16.33 -25.77 -33.03
C GLN A 30 -15.69 -27.18 -33.00
N TYR A 31 -16.53 -28.21 -32.83
CA TYR A 31 -16.14 -29.60 -32.60
C TYR A 31 -15.41 -30.25 -33.79
N ILE A 32 -14.07 -30.30 -33.73
CA ILE A 32 -13.23 -31.00 -34.72
C ILE A 32 -13.17 -32.50 -34.36
N SER A 33 -13.92 -33.31 -35.09
CA SER A 33 -14.03 -34.77 -34.87
C SER A 33 -12.81 -35.56 -35.38
N ILE A 34 -11.68 -35.46 -34.66
CA ILE A 34 -10.49 -36.28 -34.92
C ILE A 34 -10.82 -37.76 -34.63
N SER A 35 -10.75 -38.61 -35.66
CA SER A 35 -10.95 -40.06 -35.51
C SER A 35 -9.89 -40.70 -34.60
N ASN A 36 -10.26 -41.66 -33.76
CA ASN A 36 -9.33 -42.37 -32.86
C ASN A 36 -8.09 -42.91 -33.59
N LYS A 37 -8.22 -43.37 -34.85
CA LYS A 37 -7.09 -43.86 -35.67
C LYS A 37 -6.10 -42.77 -36.09
N MET A 38 -6.51 -41.51 -36.08
CA MET A 38 -5.61 -40.36 -36.22
C MET A 38 -4.94 -40.03 -34.89
N VAL A 39 -5.64 -40.17 -33.75
CA VAL A 39 -5.05 -39.99 -32.42
C VAL A 39 -3.97 -41.05 -32.15
N GLU A 40 -4.24 -42.32 -32.44
CA GLU A 40 -3.27 -43.42 -32.33
C GLU A 40 -1.99 -43.12 -33.12
N ARG A 41 -2.12 -42.71 -34.39
CA ARG A 41 -0.97 -42.33 -35.24
C ARG A 41 -0.24 -41.09 -34.76
N LEU A 42 -0.95 -40.05 -34.31
CA LEU A 42 -0.34 -38.85 -33.74
C LEU A 42 0.47 -39.17 -32.48
N VAL A 43 0.03 -40.14 -31.67
CA VAL A 43 0.79 -40.65 -30.52
C VAL A 43 2.01 -41.46 -30.98
N GLU A 44 1.86 -42.36 -31.94
CA GLU A 44 2.99 -43.13 -32.49
C GLU A 44 4.07 -42.20 -33.08
N ASP A 45 3.70 -41.29 -33.99
CA ASP A 45 4.60 -40.30 -34.59
C ASP A 45 5.27 -39.41 -33.53
N ALA A 46 4.53 -38.95 -32.52
CA ALA A 46 5.09 -38.18 -31.41
C ALA A 46 6.10 -38.97 -30.58
N THR A 47 5.90 -40.27 -30.34
CA THR A 47 6.88 -41.12 -29.63
C THR A 47 8.13 -41.39 -30.46
N LEU A 48 8.00 -41.50 -31.79
CA LEU A 48 9.14 -41.64 -32.71
C LEU A 48 9.95 -40.33 -32.79
N ALA A 49 9.29 -39.19 -32.95
CA ALA A 49 9.93 -37.87 -32.91
C ALA A 49 10.63 -37.61 -31.56
N SER A 50 10.00 -37.98 -30.45
CA SER A 50 10.58 -37.85 -29.10
C SER A 50 11.85 -38.69 -28.92
N LYS A 51 11.94 -39.87 -29.56
CA LYS A 51 13.16 -40.68 -29.55
C LYS A 51 14.28 -40.09 -30.41
N ALA A 52 13.95 -39.42 -31.51
CA ALA A 52 14.92 -38.73 -32.36
C ALA A 52 15.49 -37.45 -31.67
N ALA A 53 14.64 -36.68 -30.98
CA ALA A 53 15.08 -35.48 -30.25
C ALA A 53 15.96 -35.78 -29.02
N ALA A 54 15.91 -37.01 -28.49
CA ALA A 54 16.62 -37.38 -27.26
C ALA A 54 18.15 -37.51 -27.41
N SER A 55 18.69 -37.54 -28.63
CA SER A 55 20.14 -37.61 -28.87
C SER A 55 20.85 -36.25 -28.96
N GLU A 56 20.13 -35.13 -29.14
CA GLU A 56 20.73 -33.81 -29.40
C GLU A 56 20.02 -32.68 -28.64
N SER A 57 20.38 -32.44 -27.37
CA SER A 57 20.21 -31.12 -26.72
C SER A 57 20.88 -31.02 -25.34
N THR A 58 22.11 -30.49 -25.29
CA THR A 58 22.73 -30.00 -24.04
C THR A 58 22.23 -28.59 -23.71
N ILE A 59 20.94 -28.46 -23.37
CA ILE A 59 20.34 -27.22 -22.86
C ILE A 59 20.16 -27.36 -21.34
N PRO A 60 20.60 -26.39 -20.51
CA PRO A 60 20.47 -26.48 -19.06
C PRO A 60 19.01 -26.51 -18.63
N ARG A 61 18.59 -27.60 -18.00
CA ARG A 61 17.19 -27.81 -17.56
C ARG A 61 16.80 -27.03 -16.29
N ASP A 62 17.76 -26.39 -15.63
CA ASP A 62 17.52 -25.73 -14.34
C ASP A 62 16.97 -24.31 -14.50
N ASP A 63 17.43 -23.53 -15.49
CA ASP A 63 16.86 -22.22 -15.88
C ASP A 63 15.33 -22.26 -16.05
N TYR A 64 14.81 -23.36 -16.61
CA TYR A 64 13.36 -23.52 -16.86
C TYR A 64 12.58 -23.78 -15.57
N LYS A 65 13.17 -24.53 -14.62
CA LYS A 65 12.57 -24.71 -13.29
C LYS A 65 12.58 -23.41 -12.52
N GLU A 66 13.71 -22.70 -12.52
CA GLU A 66 13.88 -21.43 -11.81
C GLU A 66 12.88 -20.38 -12.31
N LYS A 67 12.67 -20.28 -13.63
CA LYS A 67 11.62 -19.42 -14.22
C LYS A 67 10.21 -19.81 -13.75
N ILE A 68 9.86 -21.10 -13.75
CA ILE A 68 8.55 -21.56 -13.24
C ILE A 68 8.40 -21.29 -11.73
N PHE A 69 9.46 -21.39 -10.93
CA PHE A 69 9.42 -21.04 -9.51
C PHE A 69 9.25 -19.53 -9.31
N MET A 70 9.95 -18.70 -10.07
CA MET A 70 9.79 -17.23 -10.07
C MET A 70 8.36 -16.81 -10.46
N GLU A 71 7.85 -17.34 -11.57
CA GLU A 71 6.49 -17.06 -12.06
C GLU A 71 5.41 -17.51 -11.06
N LYS A 72 5.59 -18.68 -10.42
CA LYS A 72 4.71 -19.16 -9.36
C LYS A 72 4.77 -18.31 -8.10
N LEU A 73 5.93 -17.76 -7.73
CA LEU A 73 6.06 -16.84 -6.60
C LEU A 73 5.36 -15.51 -6.87
N LEU A 74 5.52 -14.94 -8.07
CA LEU A 74 4.81 -13.73 -8.51
C LEU A 74 3.29 -13.92 -8.47
N TYR A 75 2.78 -15.02 -9.04
CA TYR A 75 1.34 -15.31 -9.01
C TYR A 75 0.80 -15.48 -7.57
N LEU A 76 1.58 -16.04 -6.66
CA LEU A 76 1.19 -16.17 -5.26
C LEU A 76 1.18 -14.81 -4.53
N ASP A 77 2.11 -13.92 -4.85
CA ASP A 77 2.17 -12.56 -4.27
C ASP A 77 1.04 -11.66 -4.80
N GLU A 78 0.72 -11.73 -6.09
CA GLU A 78 -0.45 -11.08 -6.68
C GLU A 78 -1.76 -11.58 -6.06
N ASN A 79 -1.92 -12.91 -5.90
CA ASN A 79 -3.12 -13.49 -5.29
C ASN A 79 -3.22 -13.14 -3.79
N HIS A 80 -2.08 -13.09 -3.08
CA HIS A 80 -2.04 -12.72 -1.66
C HIS A 80 -2.36 -11.23 -1.45
N SER A 81 -1.76 -10.33 -2.23
CA SER A 81 -2.05 -8.89 -2.18
C SER A 81 -3.49 -8.56 -2.57
N GLN A 82 -4.06 -9.23 -3.59
CA GLN A 82 -5.49 -9.14 -3.92
C GLN A 82 -6.39 -9.60 -2.76
N ARG A 83 -6.06 -10.72 -2.10
CA ARG A 83 -6.83 -11.23 -0.94
C ARG A 83 -6.70 -10.34 0.30
N CYS A 84 -5.53 -9.77 0.54
CA CYS A 84 -5.28 -8.88 1.69
C CYS A 84 -5.73 -7.43 1.44
N ARG A 85 -6.01 -7.04 0.20
CA ARG A 85 -6.29 -5.65 -0.22
C ARG A 85 -5.25 -4.65 0.29
N LEU A 86 -4.00 -5.09 0.27
CA LEU A 86 -2.82 -4.36 0.73
C LEU A 86 -1.71 -4.63 -0.28
N THR A 87 -1.40 -3.62 -1.08
CA THR A 87 -0.27 -3.65 -2.02
C THR A 87 1.02 -3.29 -1.28
N VAL A 88 2.17 -3.56 -1.92
CA VAL A 88 3.47 -3.08 -1.44
C VAL A 88 3.51 -1.54 -1.41
N GLU A 89 2.73 -0.87 -2.27
CA GLU A 89 2.59 0.59 -2.30
C GLU A 89 1.84 1.10 -1.05
N ASP A 90 0.71 0.47 -0.67
CA ASP A 90 -0.03 0.79 0.57
C ASP A 90 0.84 0.63 1.82
N LEU A 91 1.67 -0.41 1.85
CA LEU A 91 2.61 -0.68 2.94
C LEU A 91 3.71 0.40 2.99
N ASN A 92 4.28 0.78 1.84
CA ASN A 92 5.28 1.85 1.75
C ASN A 92 4.70 3.22 2.12
N GLU A 93 3.49 3.58 1.65
CA GLU A 93 2.81 4.80 2.11
C GLU A 93 2.58 4.77 3.63
N THR A 94 2.24 3.61 4.19
CA THR A 94 1.96 3.46 5.62
C THR A 94 3.23 3.55 6.45
N ALA A 95 4.33 2.95 6.00
CA ALA A 95 5.66 3.12 6.59
C ALA A 95 6.09 4.61 6.55
N ALA A 96 6.01 5.27 5.39
CA ALA A 96 6.30 6.69 5.25
C ALA A 96 5.41 7.59 6.13
N ARG A 97 4.12 7.25 6.28
CA ARG A 97 3.21 7.93 7.23
C ARG A 97 3.60 7.71 8.69
N ILE A 98 4.14 6.55 9.05
CA ILE A 98 4.65 6.26 10.41
C ILE A 98 5.94 7.05 10.64
N GLU A 99 6.93 6.97 9.74
CA GLU A 99 8.19 7.70 9.83
C GLU A 99 7.97 9.22 9.91
N LEU A 100 7.09 9.78 9.09
CA LEU A 100 6.74 11.20 9.15
C LEU A 100 6.17 11.63 10.53
N ARG A 101 5.53 10.70 11.25
CA ARG A 101 4.98 10.88 12.60
C ARG A 101 5.98 10.58 13.72
N THR A 102 7.02 9.76 13.49
CA THR A 102 7.97 9.30 14.52
C THR A 102 9.38 9.90 14.42
N ALA A 103 9.83 10.38 13.26
CA ALA A 103 11.22 10.79 13.00
C ALA A 103 11.76 11.95 13.85
N ASN A 104 10.94 12.59 14.69
CA ASN A 104 11.35 13.62 15.66
C ASN A 104 10.86 13.30 17.09
N MET A 105 10.76 12.01 17.45
CA MET A 105 10.47 11.50 18.80
C MET A 105 11.66 11.71 19.77
N VAL A 106 12.02 12.97 20.04
CA VAL A 106 13.13 13.33 20.96
C VAL A 106 12.72 13.21 22.44
N GLY A 107 11.41 13.15 22.73
CA GLY A 107 10.90 12.98 24.09
C GLY A 107 10.78 11.50 24.49
N VAL A 108 11.48 11.10 25.55
CA VAL A 108 11.43 9.76 26.17
C VAL A 108 10.13 9.55 26.98
N GLU A 109 9.41 10.62 27.31
CA GLU A 109 8.18 10.53 28.11
C GLU A 109 7.08 9.67 27.45
N PRO A 110 6.51 8.69 28.19
CA PRO A 110 5.42 7.86 27.69
C PRO A 110 4.14 8.66 27.48
N VAL A 111 3.67 8.70 26.24
CA VAL A 111 2.40 9.33 25.86
C VAL A 111 1.24 8.67 26.61
N CYS A 112 0.45 9.50 27.31
CA CYS A 112 -0.77 9.06 28.00
C CYS A 112 -0.53 7.96 29.05
N ALA A 113 0.57 8.06 29.81
CA ALA A 113 0.98 7.09 30.82
C ALA A 113 -0.12 6.70 31.81
N GLU A 114 -0.87 7.67 32.35
CA GLU A 114 -1.99 7.41 33.26
C GLU A 114 -3.10 6.59 32.58
N CYS A 115 -3.53 6.97 31.37
CA CYS A 115 -4.55 6.24 30.63
C CYS A 115 -4.07 4.84 30.24
N LYS A 116 -2.77 4.67 29.93
CA LYS A 116 -2.16 3.35 29.71
C LYS A 116 -2.26 2.49 30.97
N GLN A 117 -1.95 3.06 32.14
CA GLN A 117 -2.02 2.34 33.40
C GLN A 117 -3.46 1.91 33.71
N ARG A 118 -4.46 2.81 33.58
CA ARG A 118 -5.89 2.45 33.74
C ARG A 118 -6.34 1.28 32.84
N VAL A 119 -5.82 1.18 31.61
CA VAL A 119 -6.11 0.06 30.70
C VAL A 119 -5.50 -1.25 31.22
N ILE A 120 -4.27 -1.20 31.73
CA ILE A 120 -3.59 -2.36 32.34
C ILE A 120 -4.34 -2.78 33.61
N ASP A 121 -4.55 -1.85 34.55
CA ASP A 121 -5.24 -2.07 35.83
C ASP A 121 -6.63 -2.69 35.60
N CYS A 122 -7.36 -2.23 34.57
CA CYS A 122 -8.66 -2.78 34.20
C CYS A 122 -8.56 -4.24 33.73
N TYR A 123 -7.68 -4.54 32.77
CA TYR A 123 -7.53 -5.90 32.26
C TYR A 123 -6.93 -6.88 33.29
N ASP A 124 -6.08 -6.40 34.20
CA ASP A 124 -5.53 -7.18 35.30
C ASP A 124 -6.56 -7.42 36.43
N SER A 125 -7.56 -6.53 36.58
CA SER A 125 -8.66 -6.69 37.53
C SER A 125 -9.83 -7.56 37.04
N GLY A 126 -9.96 -7.74 35.71
CA GLY A 126 -11.06 -8.44 35.08
C GLY A 126 -10.87 -9.95 34.97
N SER A 127 -11.97 -10.68 34.83
CA SER A 127 -11.91 -12.07 34.36
C SER A 127 -11.44 -12.09 32.89
N HIS A 128 -10.53 -12.99 32.52
CA HIS A 128 -9.96 -13.06 31.16
C HIS A 128 -10.99 -13.32 30.04
N THR A 129 -12.25 -13.61 30.39
CA THR A 129 -13.38 -13.82 29.48
C THR A 129 -14.11 -12.53 29.06
N GLU A 130 -13.92 -11.40 29.74
CA GLU A 130 -14.79 -10.22 29.59
C GLU A 130 -14.07 -9.01 28.95
N SER A 131 -13.56 -9.20 27.73
CA SER A 131 -12.78 -8.19 26.99
C SER A 131 -13.50 -6.85 26.74
N LEU A 132 -14.82 -6.82 26.88
CA LEU A 132 -15.69 -5.65 26.71
C LEU A 132 -15.71 -4.70 27.92
N VAL A 133 -15.39 -5.17 29.14
CA VAL A 133 -15.50 -4.34 30.36
C VAL A 133 -14.56 -3.12 30.34
N CYS A 134 -13.37 -3.27 29.75
CA CYS A 134 -12.37 -2.21 29.68
C CYS A 134 -12.53 -1.27 28.47
N TRP A 135 -13.66 -1.32 27.75
CA TRP A 135 -13.87 -0.54 26.53
C TRP A 135 -13.75 0.98 26.77
N ASP A 136 -14.29 1.49 27.89
CA ASP A 136 -14.19 2.92 28.23
C ASP A 136 -12.74 3.35 28.51
N ALA A 137 -11.95 2.53 29.23
CA ALA A 137 -10.54 2.82 29.50
C ALA A 137 -9.71 2.82 28.20
N VAL A 138 -9.99 1.88 27.28
CA VAL A 138 -9.40 1.86 25.93
C VAL A 138 -9.86 3.07 25.10
N GLY A 139 -11.10 3.53 25.28
CA GLY A 139 -11.63 4.76 24.70
C GLY A 139 -10.90 6.02 25.18
N GLU A 140 -10.66 6.15 26.49
CA GLU A 140 -9.85 7.24 27.05
C GLU A 140 -8.42 7.22 26.51
N PHE A 141 -7.77 6.05 26.53
CA PHE A 141 -6.39 5.90 26.06
C PHE A 141 -6.26 6.23 24.57
N THR A 142 -7.12 5.68 23.72
CA THR A 142 -7.09 5.96 22.27
C THR A 142 -7.37 7.44 21.96
N LYS A 143 -8.34 8.07 22.63
CA LYS A 143 -8.63 9.51 22.52
C LYS A 143 -7.43 10.36 22.96
N CYS A 144 -6.75 9.99 24.04
CA CYS A 144 -5.55 10.66 24.51
C CYS A 144 -4.40 10.55 23.49
N VAL A 145 -4.12 9.34 22.98
CA VAL A 145 -3.08 9.09 21.97
C VAL A 145 -3.36 9.86 20.67
N GLN A 146 -4.60 9.86 20.18
CA GLN A 146 -5.02 10.64 19.01
C GLN A 146 -4.80 12.15 19.23
N THR A 147 -5.15 12.67 20.41
CA THR A 147 -4.99 14.09 20.75
C THR A 147 -3.51 14.47 20.84
N ALA A 148 -2.68 13.64 21.46
CA ALA A 148 -1.23 13.82 21.53
C ALA A 148 -0.58 13.78 20.15
N ALA A 149 -0.98 12.85 19.29
CA ALA A 149 -0.50 12.75 17.91
C ALA A 149 -0.91 13.99 17.08
N ALA A 150 -2.16 14.43 17.16
CA ALA A 150 -2.64 15.63 16.47
C ALA A 150 -1.89 16.90 16.91
N ASN A 151 -1.63 17.05 18.21
CA ASN A 151 -0.87 18.19 18.74
C ASN A 151 0.60 18.14 18.32
N ARG A 152 1.23 16.97 18.29
CA ARG A 152 2.59 16.78 17.76
C ARG A 152 2.69 17.12 16.27
N ILE A 153 1.72 16.68 15.46
CA ILE A 153 1.65 17.01 14.03
C ILE A 153 1.51 18.54 13.86
N ARG A 154 0.57 19.19 14.56
CA ARG A 154 0.39 20.66 14.52
C ARG A 154 1.67 21.41 14.89
N ALA A 155 2.35 21.00 15.97
CA ALA A 155 3.59 21.60 16.41
C ALA A 155 4.73 21.42 15.38
N ARG A 156 4.81 20.27 14.73
CA ARG A 156 5.72 20.03 13.59
C ARG A 156 5.37 20.95 12.42
N THR A 157 4.13 20.93 11.91
CA THR A 157 3.72 21.76 10.78
C THR A 157 3.99 23.25 11.03
N GLN A 158 3.79 23.73 12.26
CA GLN A 158 4.12 25.12 12.63
C GLN A 158 5.63 25.39 12.65
N ARG A 159 6.46 24.43 13.09
CA ARG A 159 7.94 24.53 13.03
C ARG A 159 8.42 24.55 11.57
N ASP A 160 7.99 23.56 10.79
CA ASP A 160 8.40 23.36 9.40
C ASP A 160 8.00 24.58 8.55
N ALA A 161 6.81 25.16 8.75
CA ALA A 161 6.38 26.40 8.11
C ALA A 161 7.19 27.65 8.53
N ARG A 162 7.54 27.79 9.82
CA ARG A 162 8.42 28.88 10.30
C ARG A 162 9.82 28.78 9.69
N GLU A 163 10.34 27.57 9.52
CA GLU A 163 11.65 27.35 8.89
C GLU A 163 11.60 27.58 7.38
N HIS A 164 10.54 27.13 6.70
CA HIS A 164 10.31 27.41 5.28
C HIS A 164 10.32 28.93 5.01
N ALA A 165 9.51 29.70 5.76
CA ALA A 165 9.47 31.15 5.65
C ALA A 165 10.81 31.84 6.00
N ARG A 166 11.67 31.21 6.81
CA ARG A 166 13.05 31.69 7.04
C ARG A 166 13.95 31.40 5.83
N ARG A 167 13.89 30.19 5.27
CA ARG A 167 14.65 29.78 4.07
C ARG A 167 14.27 30.64 2.87
N GLU A 168 12.98 30.89 2.65
CA GLU A 168 12.47 31.78 1.59
C GLU A 168 13.02 33.20 1.70
N ARG A 169 13.01 33.81 2.90
CA ARG A 169 13.60 35.14 3.11
C ARG A 169 15.11 35.17 2.81
N HIS A 170 15.85 34.12 3.19
CA HIS A 170 17.28 34.03 2.84
C HIS A 170 17.51 33.88 1.33
N VAL A 171 16.70 33.08 0.63
CA VAL A 171 16.78 32.92 -0.84
C VAL A 171 16.38 34.21 -1.57
N ALA A 172 15.35 34.92 -1.10
CA ALA A 172 14.97 36.22 -1.65
C ALA A 172 16.09 37.26 -1.50
N HIS A 173 16.65 37.40 -0.29
CA HIS A 173 17.77 38.31 -0.03
C HIS A 173 19.02 37.95 -0.85
N ALA A 174 19.33 36.66 -1.02
CA ALA A 174 20.44 36.22 -1.87
C ALA A 174 20.22 36.55 -3.35
N ARG A 175 18.99 36.40 -3.86
CA ARG A 175 18.61 36.82 -5.22
C ARG A 175 18.71 38.33 -5.40
N GLU A 176 18.25 39.13 -4.43
CA GLU A 176 18.39 40.58 -4.47
C GLU A 176 19.85 41.04 -4.51
N HIS A 177 20.74 40.37 -3.76
CA HIS A 177 22.17 40.69 -3.80
C HIS A 177 22.75 40.39 -5.18
N ALA A 178 22.55 39.16 -5.68
CA ALA A 178 23.05 38.74 -6.99
C ALA A 178 22.53 39.61 -8.15
N LEU A 179 21.32 40.16 -8.06
CA LEU A 179 20.79 41.10 -9.05
C LEU A 179 21.44 42.49 -8.95
N LYS A 180 21.79 42.96 -7.74
CA LYS A 180 22.54 44.21 -7.55
C LYS A 180 23.97 44.09 -8.10
N ASP A 181 24.63 42.96 -7.87
CA ASP A 181 25.98 42.67 -8.39
C ASP A 181 26.03 42.60 -9.93
N LEU A 182 24.90 42.32 -10.58
CA LEU A 182 24.74 42.29 -12.05
C LEU A 182 24.32 43.63 -12.66
N THR A 183 24.10 44.67 -11.86
CA THR A 183 23.72 46.00 -12.37
C THR A 183 24.97 46.83 -12.63
N PRO A 184 25.36 47.12 -13.89
CA PRO A 184 26.55 47.92 -14.16
C PRO A 184 26.37 49.35 -13.63
N PRO A 185 27.46 50.03 -13.20
CA PRO A 185 27.38 51.41 -12.76
C PRO A 185 26.86 52.29 -13.90
N GLN A 186 25.86 53.11 -13.63
CA GLN A 186 25.44 54.12 -14.58
C GLN A 186 26.55 55.17 -14.68
N GLU A 187 27.18 55.27 -15.86
CA GLU A 187 28.14 56.31 -16.15
C GLU A 187 27.45 57.67 -16.08
N THR A 188 27.73 58.43 -15.03
CA THR A 188 27.26 59.82 -14.87
C THR A 188 28.04 60.71 -15.82
N THR A 189 27.64 60.73 -17.09
CA THR A 189 28.14 61.69 -18.09
C THR A 189 27.73 63.11 -17.68
N ALA A 190 28.73 63.98 -17.55
CA ALA A 190 28.62 65.40 -17.27
C ALA A 190 29.03 66.22 -18.51
#